data_AF-A0A6N2UTF0-F1
#
_entry.id   AF-A0A6N2UTF0-F1
#
_cell.length_a   1.000
_cell.length_b   1.000
_cell.length_c   1.000
_cell.angle_alpha   90.00
_cell.angle_beta   90.00
_cell.angle_gamma   90.00
#
_symmetry.space_group_name_H-M   'P 1'
#
loop_
_entity.id
_entity.type
_entity.pdbx_description
1 polymer ?
#
loop_
_entity_poly.entity_id
_entity_poly.type
_entity_poly.pdbx_seq_one_letter_code
_entity_poly.pdbx_strand_id
1 'polypeptide(L)'
;MFEKMGDGDVAVYLRNAALQLLRLSQERGVDITIDTRTRGYMNVRVGDYEIYKGSRDGKIRYQYHPLNDSGVGEWREDISPQSIQFNMPPQEVQNGK
;
A
#
# COMPACT_ATOMS: atom_id res chain seq x y z
N MET A 1 6.20 -26.76 12.94
CA MET A 1 6.62 -25.93 14.06
C MET A 1 7.54 -24.88 13.48
N PHE A 2 7.11 -23.63 13.33
CA PHE A 2 8.03 -22.58 12.89
C PHE A 2 8.97 -22.28 14.05
N GLU A 3 10.28 -22.41 13.80
CA GLU A 3 11.27 -21.97 14.76
C GLU A 3 11.04 -20.48 15.01
N LYS A 4 10.85 -20.11 16.29
CA LYS A 4 10.54 -18.74 16.65
C LYS A 4 11.81 -17.92 16.43
N MET A 5 11.77 -16.99 15.47
CA MET A 5 12.86 -16.05 15.21
C MET A 5 13.24 -15.33 16.50
N GLY A 6 14.54 -15.21 16.78
CA GLY A 6 15.03 -14.36 17.84
C GLY A 6 14.92 -12.89 17.47
N ASP A 7 14.98 -11.99 18.46
CA ASP A 7 14.89 -10.54 18.21
C ASP A 7 15.96 -10.05 17.24
N GLY A 8 17.16 -10.66 17.27
CA GLY A 8 18.23 -10.39 16.32
C GLY A 8 17.89 -10.76 14.87
N ASP A 9 17.26 -11.92 14.65
CA ASP A 9 16.83 -12.36 13.32
C ASP A 9 15.75 -11.42 12.77
N VAL A 10 14.81 -11.02 13.63
CA VAL A 10 13.75 -10.06 13.28
C VAL A 10 14.37 -8.72 12.86
N ALA A 11 15.34 -8.19 13.60
CA ALA A 11 16.00 -6.93 13.27
C ALA A 11 16.73 -6.99 11.91
N VAL A 12 17.44 -8.08 11.62
CA VAL A 12 18.12 -8.28 10.33
C VAL A 12 17.11 -8.37 9.19
N TYR A 13 16.00 -9.09 9.38
CA TYR A 13 14.95 -9.19 8.38
C TYR A 13 14.31 -7.82 8.09
N LEU A 14 13.96 -7.08 9.13
CA LEU A 14 13.38 -5.73 9.01
C LEU A 14 14.34 -4.77 8.30
N ARG A 15 15.64 -4.80 8.64
CA ARG A 15 16.66 -3.99 7.95
C ARG A 15 16.70 -4.31 6.46
N ASN A 16 16.76 -5.59 6.10
CA ASN A 16 16.86 -5.99 4.69
C ASN A 16 15.59 -5.62 3.92
N ALA A 17 14.40 -5.76 4.52
CA ALA A 17 13.14 -5.29 3.94
C ALA A 17 13.13 -3.77 3.75
N ALA A 18 13.57 -3.00 4.76
CA ALA A 18 13.68 -1.55 4.68
C ALA A 18 14.64 -1.09 3.58
N LEU A 19 15.78 -1.77 3.40
CA LEU A 19 16.72 -1.47 2.31
C LEU A 19 16.12 -1.71 0.92
N GLN A 20 15.32 -2.77 0.75
CA GLN A 20 14.61 -3.02 -0.51
C GLN A 20 13.56 -1.93 -0.80
N LEU A 21 12.82 -1.50 0.22
CA LEU A 21 11.84 -0.41 0.10
C LEU A 21 12.51 0.92 -0.19
N LEU A 22 13.64 1.23 0.46
CA LEU A 22 14.42 2.43 0.20
C LEU A 22 14.88 2.47 -1.27
N ARG A 23 15.41 1.36 -1.78
CA ARG A 23 15.81 1.25 -3.18
C ARG A 23 14.62 1.50 -4.12
N LEU A 24 13.46 0.90 -3.85
CA LEU A 24 12.26 1.12 -4.64
C LEU A 24 11.81 2.59 -4.62
N SER A 25 11.82 3.22 -3.44
CA SER A 25 11.51 4.64 -3.24
C SER A 25 12.42 5.53 -4.08
N GLN A 26 13.73 5.26 -4.06
CA GLN A 26 14.73 6.00 -4.85
C GLN A 26 14.56 5.79 -6.36
N GLU A 27 14.35 4.54 -6.80
CA GLU A 27 14.17 4.20 -8.22
C GLU A 27 12.90 4.83 -8.82
N ARG A 28 11.86 5.01 -8.01
CA ARG A 28 10.56 5.54 -8.45
C ARG A 28 10.33 7.01 -8.10
N GLY A 29 11.17 7.60 -7.26
CA GLY A 29 11.03 8.98 -6.80
C GLY A 29 9.76 9.21 -5.97
N VAL A 30 9.38 8.24 -5.13
CA VAL A 30 8.16 8.29 -4.29
C VAL A 30 8.48 7.97 -2.84
N ASP A 31 7.78 8.63 -1.91
CA ASP A 31 7.84 8.29 -0.49
C ASP A 31 6.98 7.05 -0.20
N ILE A 32 7.52 6.12 0.59
CA ILE A 32 6.84 4.89 0.99
C ILE A 32 6.75 4.84 2.51
N THR A 33 5.54 4.72 3.04
CA THR A 33 5.27 4.56 4.49
C THR A 33 4.56 3.24 4.75
N ILE A 34 4.95 2.52 5.81
CA ILE A 34 4.32 1.26 6.23
C ILE A 34 3.97 1.33 7.72
N ASP A 35 2.69 1.15 8.06
CA ASP A 35 2.22 0.89 9.43
C ASP A 35 1.70 -0.56 9.50
N THR A 36 2.23 -1.34 10.42
CA THR A 36 1.76 -2.71 10.70
C THR A 36 1.53 -2.87 12.20
N ARG A 37 0.49 -3.61 12.57
CA ARG A 37 0.18 -3.87 13.99
C ARG A 37 -0.14 -5.33 14.23
N THR A 38 0.14 -5.76 15.45
CA THR A 38 -0.34 -7.04 15.98
C THR A 38 -1.85 -7.12 15.74
N ARG A 39 -2.36 -8.28 15.27
CA ARG A 39 -3.75 -8.51 14.77
C ARG A 39 -3.97 -8.19 13.30
N GLY A 40 -2.91 -8.21 12.50
CA GLY A 40 -3.00 -8.29 11.04
C GLY A 40 -3.48 -7.01 10.37
N TYR A 41 -3.32 -5.87 11.04
CA TYR A 41 -3.46 -4.56 10.41
C TYR A 41 -2.20 -4.26 9.60
N MET A 42 -2.39 -3.76 8.38
CA MET A 42 -1.33 -3.25 7.53
C MET A 42 -1.87 -2.07 6.70
N ASN A 43 -1.10 -1.00 6.62
CA ASN A 43 -1.34 0.10 5.69
C ASN A 43 0.01 0.48 5.07
N VAL A 44 0.10 0.39 3.74
CA VAL A 44 1.26 0.82 2.95
C VAL A 44 0.80 1.99 2.10
N ARG A 45 1.45 3.16 2.22
CA ARG A 45 1.16 4.35 1.43
C ARG A 45 2.31 4.67 0.50
N VAL A 46 1.98 4.94 -0.76
CA VAL A 46 2.96 5.29 -1.80
C VAL A 46 2.34 6.34 -2.72
N GLY A 47 2.77 7.59 -2.59
CA GLY A 47 2.23 8.70 -3.40
C GLY A 47 0.69 8.77 -3.35
N ASP A 48 0.07 8.44 -4.47
CA ASP A 48 -1.36 8.50 -4.74
C ASP A 48 -2.12 7.18 -4.53
N TYR A 49 -1.48 6.14 -3.94
CA TYR A 49 -2.15 4.88 -3.63
C TYR A 49 -1.82 4.30 -2.26
N GLU A 50 -2.72 3.46 -1.75
CA GLU A 50 -2.48 2.67 -0.55
C GLU A 50 -2.89 1.20 -0.69
N ILE A 51 -2.16 0.35 0.03
CA ILE A 51 -2.46 -1.08 0.20
C ILE A 51 -2.88 -1.26 1.65
N TYR A 52 -4.12 -1.66 1.87
CA TYR A 52 -4.73 -1.73 3.18
C TYR A 52 -5.17 -3.17 3.52
N LYS A 53 -4.92 -3.60 4.75
CA LYS A 53 -5.51 -4.80 5.32
C LYS A 53 -6.06 -4.47 6.69
N GLY A 54 -7.37 -4.61 6.84
CA GLY A 54 -8.06 -4.38 8.10
C GLY A 54 -7.82 -5.53 9.09
N SER A 55 -8.01 -5.21 10.37
CA SER A 55 -7.94 -6.19 11.46
C SER A 55 -9.19 -7.07 11.57
N ARG A 56 -10.29 -6.72 10.86
CA ARG A 56 -11.60 -7.41 10.95
C ARG A 56 -11.92 -8.29 9.74
N ASP A 57 -11.59 -7.84 8.54
CA ASP A 57 -11.92 -8.48 7.26
C ASP A 57 -10.83 -9.45 6.79
N GLY A 58 -9.57 -9.20 7.17
CA GLY A 58 -8.43 -10.03 6.79
C GLY A 58 -8.09 -9.97 5.28
N LYS A 59 -8.86 -9.19 4.50
CA LYS A 59 -8.67 -9.00 3.07
C LYS A 59 -7.68 -7.87 2.82
N ILE A 60 -6.81 -8.08 1.82
CA ILE A 60 -5.98 -7.01 1.28
C ILE A 60 -6.83 -6.25 0.26
N ARG A 61 -6.87 -4.94 0.43
CA ARG A 61 -7.54 -3.99 -0.45
C ARG A 61 -6.50 -3.04 -1.03
N TYR A 62 -6.70 -2.67 -2.28
CA TYR A 62 -5.92 -1.65 -2.94
C TYR A 62 -6.83 -0.43 -3.08
N GLN A 63 -6.29 0.74 -2.80
CA GLN A 63 -7.02 2.00 -2.87
C GLN A 63 -6.19 3.03 -3.60
N TYR A 64 -6.87 3.93 -4.31
CA TYR A 64 -6.24 4.92 -5.17
C TYR A 64 -6.89 6.28 -5.00
N HIS A 65 -6.06 7.31 -4.85
CA HIS A 65 -6.45 8.70 -4.70
C HIS A 65 -5.48 9.61 -5.46
N PRO A 66 -5.85 10.07 -6.65
CA PRO A 66 -4.97 10.94 -7.42
C PRO A 66 -4.76 12.25 -6.69
N LEU A 67 -3.50 12.65 -6.60
CA LEU A 67 -3.10 13.99 -6.21
C LEU A 67 -3.55 14.95 -7.33
N ASN A 68 -4.76 15.52 -7.22
CA ASN A 68 -5.21 16.59 -8.11
C ASN A 68 -4.90 17.96 -7.50
N ASP A 69 -4.62 18.95 -8.35
CA ASP A 69 -4.42 20.36 -7.93
C ASP A 69 -5.67 20.96 -7.24
N SER A 70 -6.80 20.25 -7.29
CA SER A 70 -8.11 20.64 -6.75
C SER A 70 -8.36 20.17 -5.32
N GLY A 71 -7.45 19.40 -4.73
CA GLY A 71 -7.40 19.12 -3.30
C GLY A 71 -8.39 18.10 -2.74
N VAL A 72 -9.36 17.59 -3.51
CA VAL A 72 -10.25 16.50 -3.04
C VAL A 72 -10.72 15.65 -4.23
N GLY A 73 -9.95 14.64 -4.63
CA GLY A 73 -10.51 13.47 -5.34
C GLY A 73 -11.17 12.54 -4.32
N GLU A 74 -12.22 11.79 -4.68
CA GLU A 74 -12.71 10.72 -3.80
C GLU A 74 -11.77 9.51 -3.88
N TRP A 75 -11.57 8.81 -2.75
CA TRP A 75 -10.82 7.55 -2.76
C TRP A 75 -11.58 6.50 -3.56
N ARG A 76 -10.89 5.81 -4.47
CA ARG A 76 -11.38 4.55 -5.03
C ARG A 76 -10.91 3.41 -4.17
N GLU A 77 -11.86 2.59 -3.75
CA GLU A 77 -11.62 1.42 -2.92
C GLU A 77 -11.75 0.11 -3.72
N ASP A 78 -11.18 -0.96 -3.18
CA ASP A 78 -11.31 -2.33 -3.71
C ASP A 78 -10.92 -2.48 -5.19
N ILE A 79 -9.96 -1.65 -5.64
CA ILE A 79 -9.48 -1.72 -7.03
C ILE A 79 -8.64 -2.97 -7.24
N SER A 80 -8.68 -3.50 -8.46
CA SER A 80 -7.72 -4.52 -8.89
C SER A 80 -6.42 -3.83 -9.34
N PRO A 81 -5.22 -4.26 -8.89
CA PRO A 81 -3.95 -3.66 -9.30
C PRO A 81 -3.72 -3.62 -10.82
N GLN A 82 -4.38 -4.52 -11.58
CA GLN A 82 -4.31 -4.54 -13.04
C GLN A 82 -5.39 -3.68 -13.73
N SER A 83 -6.34 -3.13 -12.98
CA SER A 83 -7.53 -2.46 -13.53
C SER A 83 -7.38 -0.95 -13.75
N ILE A 84 -6.30 -0.33 -13.25
CA ILE A 84 -6.06 1.11 -13.41
C ILE A 84 -4.60 1.41 -13.76
N GLN A 85 -4.37 2.53 -14.43
CA GLN A 85 -3.05 3.16 -14.52
C GLN A 85 -2.91 4.16 -13.38
N PHE A 86 -1.97 3.92 -12.47
CA PHE A 86 -1.62 4.85 -11.40
C PHE A 86 -1.08 6.18 -11.98
N ASN A 87 -1.21 7.28 -11.23
CA ASN A 87 -0.95 8.67 -11.66
C ASN A 87 -1.90 9.26 -12.72
N MET A 88 -3.08 8.66 -12.95
CA MET A 88 -4.12 9.23 -13.82
C MET A 88 -5.41 9.42 -13.03
N PRO A 89 -6.20 10.48 -13.32
CA PRO A 89 -7.51 10.64 -12.71
C PRO A 89 -8.35 9.37 -12.86
N PRO A 90 -9.14 9.01 -11.85
CA PRO A 90 -9.84 7.75 -11.86
C PRO A 90 -10.97 7.88 -12.90
N GLN A 91 -10.91 7.10 -14.00
CA GLN A 91 -11.96 7.16 -15.04
C GLN A 91 -13.29 6.74 -14.45
N GLU A 92 -14.32 7.60 -14.46
CA GLU A 92 -15.66 7.25 -13.97
C GLU A 92 -16.03 5.84 -14.43
N VAL A 93 -16.31 4.95 -13.47
CA VAL A 93 -16.86 3.65 -13.81
C VAL A 93 -18.24 3.96 -14.36
N GLN A 94 -18.38 3.97 -15.69
CA GLN A 94 -19.71 3.93 -16.31
C GLN A 94 -20.30 2.59 -15.91
N ASN A 95 -21.03 2.57 -14.80
CA ASN A 95 -21.91 1.47 -14.47
C ASN A 95 -22.91 1.40 -15.63
N GLY A 96 -22.64 0.46 -16.54
CA GLY A 96 -23.59 0.06 -17.56
C GLY A 96 -24.89 -0.35 -16.88
N LYS A 97 -25.98 0.20 -17.40
CA LYS A 97 -27.39 0.01 -17.03
C LYS A 97 -27.76 -1.38 -16.52
#